data_AF-A0A409W3Z1-F1
#
_entry.id   AF-A0A409W3Z1-F1
#
_cell.length_a   1.000
_cell.length_b   1.000
_cell.length_c   1.000
_cell.angle_alpha   90.00
_cell.angle_beta   90.00
_cell.angle_gamma   90.00
#
_symmetry.space_group_name_H-M   'P 1'
#
loop_
_entity.id
_entity.type
_entity.pdbx_description
1 polymer ?
#
loop_
_entity_poly.entity_id
_entity_poly.type
_entity_poly.pdbx_seq_one_letter_code
_entity_poly.pdbx_strand_id
1 'polypeptide(L)'
;MTTTSSHNCQRACWYRNLQVACKKAATKKNYNSVKTRAQLSTLFCACHGSDPRDWQLDVTEALLLRLDCVVIAGTGAGKTMPFMMPLLLDEVKKTVVTCLAGHHKV
;
A
#
# COMPACT_ATOMS: atom_id res chain seq x y z
N MET A 1 -27.07 0.65 14.63
CA MET A 1 -26.76 -0.01 13.35
C MET A 1 -26.62 1.04 12.25
N THR A 2 -25.44 1.64 12.06
CA THR A 2 -25.18 2.67 11.00
C THR A 2 -23.77 2.59 10.40
N THR A 3 -22.97 1.58 10.78
CA THR A 3 -21.53 1.53 10.51
C THR A 3 -21.17 1.22 9.05
N THR A 4 -22.00 0.49 8.31
CA THR A 4 -21.69 0.04 6.94
C THR A 4 -21.64 1.18 5.92
N SER A 5 -22.54 2.16 6.02
CA SER A 5 -22.58 3.31 5.11
C SER A 5 -21.39 4.25 5.31
N SER A 6 -21.05 4.55 6.57
CA SER A 6 -19.91 5.40 6.92
C SER A 6 -18.57 4.79 6.50
N HIS A 7 -18.37 3.49 6.77
CA HIS A 7 -17.17 2.77 6.37
C HIS A 7 -16.96 2.77 4.84
N ASN A 8 -18.03 2.60 4.07
CA ASN A 8 -17.96 2.63 2.60
C ASN A 8 -17.60 4.03 2.07
N CYS A 9 -18.15 5.10 2.66
CA CYS A 9 -17.81 6.47 2.32
C CYS A 9 -16.33 6.79 2.64
N GLN A 10 -15.83 6.35 3.80
CA GLN A 10 -14.42 6.51 4.15
C GLN A 10 -13.50 5.76 3.17
N ARG A 11 -13.84 4.52 2.84
CA ARG A 11 -13.10 3.73 1.85
C ARG A 11 -13.04 4.44 0.49
N ALA A 12 -14.17 4.95 0.01
CA ALA A 12 -14.22 5.70 -1.25
C ALA A 12 -13.35 6.97 -1.22
N CYS A 13 -13.33 7.68 -0.09
CA CYS A 13 -12.48 8.84 0.12
C CYS A 13 -10.98 8.47 0.02
N TRP A 14 -10.56 7.39 0.67
CA TRP A 14 -9.17 6.94 0.64
C TRP A 14 -8.72 6.53 -0.77
N TYR A 15 -9.54 5.77 -1.50
CA TYR A 15 -9.25 5.42 -2.89
C TYR A 15 -9.19 6.65 -3.80
N ARG A 16 -10.03 7.66 -3.54
CA ARG A 16 -9.95 8.94 -4.26
C ARG A 16 -8.62 9.65 -4.01
N ASN A 17 -8.11 9.65 -2.77
CA ASN A 17 -6.81 10.24 -2.46
C ASN A 17 -5.67 9.55 -3.21
N LEU A 18 -5.68 8.21 -3.24
CA LEU A 18 -4.70 7.43 -4.00
C LEU A 18 -4.75 7.75 -5.50
N GLN A 19 -5.95 7.76 -6.09
CA GLN A 19 -6.12 8.10 -7.50
C GLN A 19 -5.65 9.52 -7.85
N VAL A 20 -5.94 10.51 -6.97
CA VAL A 20 -5.46 11.88 -7.13
C VAL A 20 -3.94 11.93 -7.08
N ALA A 21 -3.30 11.18 -6.18
CA ALA A 21 -1.85 11.10 -6.11
C ALA A 21 -1.25 10.43 -7.37
N CYS A 22 -1.84 9.33 -7.85
CA CYS A 22 -1.43 8.70 -9.10
C CYS A 22 -1.49 9.68 -10.28
N LYS A 23 -2.60 10.42 -10.42
CA LYS A 23 -2.76 11.44 -11.48
C LYS A 23 -1.72 12.56 -11.36
N LYS A 24 -1.48 13.07 -10.15
CA LYS A 24 -0.44 14.09 -9.89
C LYS A 24 0.97 13.59 -10.20
N ALA A 25 1.26 12.33 -9.91
CA ALA A 25 2.56 11.72 -10.20
C ALA A 25 2.73 11.42 -11.69
N ALA A 26 1.66 11.03 -12.39
CA ALA A 26 1.67 10.82 -13.83
C ALA A 26 2.04 12.10 -14.57
N THR A 27 1.46 13.24 -14.17
CA THR A 27 1.76 14.54 -14.80
C THR A 27 3.14 15.09 -14.42
N LYS A 28 3.57 14.95 -13.17
CA LYS A 28 4.83 15.56 -12.68
C LYS A 28 6.08 14.70 -12.89
N LYS A 29 5.93 13.37 -12.89
CA LYS A 29 7.06 12.42 -12.83
C LYS A 29 6.96 11.30 -13.87
N ASN A 30 6.02 11.39 -14.82
CA ASN A 30 5.75 10.33 -15.79
C ASN A 30 5.49 8.96 -15.12
N TYR A 31 4.87 8.98 -13.93
CA TYR A 31 4.56 7.78 -13.17
C TYR A 31 3.40 6.99 -13.83
N ASN A 32 3.58 5.68 -13.99
CA ASN A 32 2.55 4.78 -14.50
C ASN A 32 2.17 3.76 -13.42
N SER A 33 0.96 3.89 -12.88
CA SER A 33 0.40 3.02 -11.84
C SER A 33 0.31 1.56 -12.29
N VAL A 34 -0.26 1.31 -13.49
CA VAL A 34 -0.46 -0.05 -14.02
C VAL A 34 0.88 -0.76 -14.20
N LYS A 35 1.86 -0.07 -14.79
CA LYS A 35 3.21 -0.62 -14.99
C LYS A 35 3.89 -0.92 -13.65
N THR A 36 3.82 0.03 -12.70
CA THR A 36 4.45 -0.13 -11.38
C THR A 36 3.84 -1.31 -10.62
N ARG A 37 2.51 -1.44 -10.63
CA ARG A 37 1.81 -2.56 -9.99
C ARG A 37 2.16 -3.90 -10.64
N ALA A 38 2.25 -3.96 -11.97
CA ALA A 38 2.67 -5.18 -12.67
C ALA A 38 4.11 -5.59 -12.33
N GLN A 39 5.02 -4.62 -12.27
CA GLN A 39 6.40 -4.86 -11.86
C GLN A 39 6.48 -5.36 -10.41
N LEU A 40 5.75 -4.73 -9.49
CA LEU A 40 5.64 -5.15 -8.09
C LEU A 40 5.14 -6.58 -7.96
N SER A 41 4.05 -6.93 -8.63
CA SER A 41 3.50 -8.29 -8.58
C SER A 41 4.51 -9.30 -9.12
N THR A 42 5.20 -8.97 -10.21
CA THR A 42 6.22 -9.85 -10.81
C THR A 42 7.37 -10.10 -9.84
N LEU A 43 7.92 -9.04 -9.24
CA LEU A 43 9.02 -9.13 -8.28
C LEU A 43 8.59 -9.86 -7.00
N PHE A 44 7.40 -9.54 -6.49
CA PHE A 44 6.84 -10.18 -5.30
C PHE A 44 6.64 -11.68 -5.53
N CYS A 45 6.07 -12.07 -6.67
CA CYS A 45 5.87 -13.46 -7.03
C CYS A 45 7.20 -14.21 -7.19
N ALA A 46 8.22 -13.58 -7.78
CA ALA A 46 9.57 -14.15 -7.86
C ALA A 46 10.21 -14.40 -6.48
N CYS A 47 9.98 -13.52 -5.50
CA CYS A 47 10.53 -13.65 -4.15
C CYS A 47 9.73 -14.56 -3.22
N HIS A 48 8.40 -14.60 -3.35
CA HIS A 48 7.51 -15.23 -2.38
C HIS A 48 6.69 -16.41 -2.95
N GLY A 49 6.74 -16.65 -4.25
CA GLY A 49 6.03 -17.76 -4.91
C GLY A 49 4.50 -17.60 -4.98
N SER A 50 3.97 -16.41 -4.68
CA SER A 50 2.54 -16.11 -4.72
C SER A 50 2.30 -14.66 -5.08
N ASP A 51 1.12 -14.33 -5.61
CA ASP A 51 0.76 -12.95 -5.91
C ASP A 51 0.47 -12.12 -4.64
N PRO A 52 0.81 -10.82 -4.64
CA PRO A 52 0.46 -9.93 -3.55
C PRO A 52 -1.05 -9.68 -3.52
N ARG A 53 -1.60 -9.44 -2.33
CA ARG A 53 -3.02 -9.05 -2.17
C ARG A 53 -3.23 -7.64 -2.70
N ASP A 54 -4.43 -7.34 -3.21
CA ASP A 54 -4.77 -6.02 -3.75
C ASP A 54 -4.49 -4.88 -2.78
N TRP A 55 -4.90 -5.03 -1.51
CA TRP A 55 -4.65 -4.01 -0.49
C TRP A 55 -3.16 -3.82 -0.21
N GLN A 56 -2.34 -4.87 -0.39
CA GLN A 56 -0.91 -4.73 -0.20
C GLN A 56 -0.29 -3.88 -1.32
N LEU A 57 -0.76 -4.07 -2.56
CA LEU A 57 -0.37 -3.22 -3.69
C LEU A 57 -0.86 -1.78 -3.50
N ASP A 58 -2.08 -1.58 -3.02
CA ASP A 58 -2.65 -0.25 -2.78
C ASP A 58 -1.82 0.54 -1.76
N VAL A 59 -1.43 -0.10 -0.65
CA VAL A 59 -0.59 0.51 0.38
C VAL A 59 0.83 0.75 -0.15
N THR A 60 1.40 -0.22 -0.88
CA THR A 60 2.73 -0.07 -1.51
C THR A 60 2.77 1.12 -2.45
N GLU A 61 1.76 1.25 -3.30
CA GLU A 61 1.63 2.35 -4.25
C GLU A 61 1.47 3.69 -3.52
N ALA A 62 0.66 3.73 -2.47
CA ALA A 62 0.53 4.92 -1.64
C ALA A 62 1.88 5.35 -1.03
N LEU A 63 2.69 4.39 -0.55
CA LEU A 63 4.04 4.66 -0.03
C LEU A 63 5.00 5.18 -1.11
N LEU A 64 4.99 4.58 -2.31
CA LEU A 64 5.80 5.05 -3.45
C LEU A 64 5.43 6.48 -3.87
N LEU A 65 4.16 6.83 -3.74
CA LEU A 65 3.61 8.16 -4.00
C LEU A 65 3.81 9.14 -2.83
N ARG A 66 4.44 8.69 -1.73
CA ARG A 66 4.71 9.47 -0.51
C ARG A 66 3.44 9.95 0.19
N LEU A 67 2.41 9.10 0.24
CA LEU A 67 1.21 9.32 1.05
C LEU A 67 1.37 8.67 2.43
N ASP A 68 0.83 9.32 3.44
CA ASP A 68 0.65 8.72 4.76
C ASP A 68 -0.50 7.73 4.74
N CYS A 69 -0.31 6.54 5.33
CA CYS A 69 -1.29 5.47 5.35
C CYS A 69 -1.41 4.86 6.75
N VAL A 70 -2.65 4.57 7.15
CA VAL A 70 -2.95 3.76 8.34
C VAL A 70 -3.58 2.46 7.87
N VAL A 71 -2.96 1.32 8.22
CA VAL A 71 -3.45 -0.01 7.85
C VAL A 71 -3.87 -0.77 9.11
N ILE A 72 -5.14 -1.11 9.18
CA ILE A 72 -5.68 -1.96 10.24
C ILE A 72 -5.87 -3.36 9.66
N ALA A 73 -5.03 -4.30 10.07
CA ALA A 73 -5.16 -5.71 9.68
C ALA A 73 -4.74 -6.64 10.82
N GLY A 74 -5.31 -7.85 10.86
CA GLY A 74 -5.02 -8.87 11.86
C GLY A 74 -3.57 -9.41 11.78
N THR A 75 -3.14 -10.10 12.83
CA THR A 75 -1.84 -10.81 12.86
C THR A 75 -1.78 -11.84 11.72
N GLY A 76 -0.61 -12.01 11.11
CA GLY A 76 -0.44 -12.93 9.97
C GLY A 76 -1.02 -12.44 8.64
N ALA A 77 -1.71 -11.29 8.60
CA ALA A 77 -2.28 -10.76 7.36
C ALA A 77 -1.23 -10.35 6.31
N GLY A 78 0.05 -10.27 6.68
CA GLY A 78 1.12 -9.83 5.77
C GLY A 78 1.28 -8.31 5.71
N LYS A 79 1.07 -7.60 6.83
CA LYS A 79 1.27 -6.14 6.96
C LYS A 79 2.70 -5.68 6.67
N THR A 80 3.67 -6.58 6.73
CA THR A 80 5.07 -6.30 6.40
C THR A 80 5.29 -6.12 4.90
N MET A 81 4.52 -6.83 4.06
CA MET A 81 4.75 -6.87 2.61
C MET A 81 4.65 -5.50 1.92
N PRO A 82 3.68 -4.63 2.26
CA PRO A 82 3.62 -3.28 1.69
C PRO A 82 4.85 -2.42 1.92
N PHE A 83 5.62 -2.68 2.99
CA PHE A 83 6.84 -1.93 3.27
C PHE A 83 8.08 -2.53 2.61
N MET A 84 8.08 -3.85 2.35
CA MET A 84 9.18 -4.51 1.64
C MET A 84 9.08 -4.33 0.13
N MET A 85 7.86 -4.33 -0.41
CA MET A 85 7.64 -4.23 -1.86
C MET A 85 8.28 -3.00 -2.54
N PRO A 86 8.28 -1.78 -1.95
CA PRO A 86 8.99 -0.64 -2.54
C PRO A 86 10.50 -0.85 -2.67
N LEU A 87 11.10 -1.66 -1.78
CA LEU A 87 12.53 -1.98 -1.81
C LEU A 87 12.88 -2.95 -2.95
N LEU A 88 11.92 -3.78 -3.36
CA LEU A 88 12.09 -4.67 -4.52
C LEU A 88 12.18 -3.88 -5.84
N LEU A 89 11.52 -2.72 -5.91
CA LEU A 89 11.51 -1.85 -7.09
C LEU A 89 12.80 -1.02 -7.25
N ASP A 90 13.50 -0.72 -6.15
CA ASP A 90 14.58 0.25 -6.14
C ASP A 90 15.53 0.00 -4.95
N GLU A 91 16.71 -0.57 -5.22
CA GLU A 91 17.71 -0.92 -4.21
C GLU A 91 18.25 0.28 -3.42
N VAL A 92 18.02 1.51 -3.92
CA VAL A 92 18.58 2.75 -3.34
C VAL A 92 17.60 3.45 -2.38
N LYS A 93 16.31 3.08 -2.36
CA LYS A 93 15.30 3.76 -1.54
C LYS A 93 15.30 3.25 -0.09
N LYS A 94 15.44 4.18 0.86
CA LYS A 94 15.33 3.90 2.31
C LYS A 94 13.90 4.17 2.78
N THR A 95 13.23 3.14 3.31
CA THR A 95 11.90 3.24 3.93
C THR A 95 12.01 2.97 5.42
N VAL A 96 11.53 3.89 6.27
CA VAL A 96 11.46 3.69 7.73
C VAL A 96 10.05 3.21 8.09
N VAL A 97 9.95 2.10 8.82
CA VAL A 97 8.69 1.46 9.20
C VAL A 97 8.54 1.55 10.71
N THR A 98 7.52 2.28 11.18
CA THR A 98 7.15 2.31 12.59
C THR A 98 5.89 1.49 12.80
N CYS A 99 6.03 0.27 13.33
CA CYS A 99 4.90 -0.55 13.74
C CYS A 99 4.52 -0.23 15.19
N LEU A 100 3.34 0.36 15.39
CA LEU A 100 2.77 0.52 16.73
C LEU A 100 2.04 -0.77 17.10
N ALA A 101 2.66 -1.60 17.96
CA ALA A 101 2.01 -2.76 18.55
C ALA A 101 1.30 -2.34 19.85
N GLY A 102 -0.03 -2.30 19.84
CA GLY A 102 -0.82 -2.09 21.05
C GLY A 102 -0.88 -3.37 21.87
N HIS A 103 -0.23 -3.39 23.04
CA HIS A 103 -0.43 -4.43 24.05
C HIS A 103 -1.70 -4.08 24.84
N HIS A 104 -2.85 -4.67 24.50
CA HIS A 104 -4.01 -4.62 25.38
C HIS A 104 -3.81 -5.69 26.46
N LYS A 105 -3.36 -5.29 27.65
CA LYS A 105 -3.56 -6.13 28.85
C LYS A 105 -5.08 -6.18 29.10
N VAL A 106 -5.61 -7.40 29.17
CA VAL A 106 -6.96 -7.71 29.65
C VAL A 106 -6.94 -7.66 31.16
#